data_AF-A0A956I5U7-F1
#
_entry.id   AF-A0A956I5U7-F1
#
_cell.length_a   1.000
_cell.length_b   1.000
_cell.length_c   1.000
_cell.angle_alpha   90.00
_cell.angle_beta   90.00
_cell.angle_gamma   90.00
#
_symmetry.space_group_name_H-M   'P 1'
#
loop_
_entity.id
_entity.type
_entity.pdbx_description
1 polymer ?
#
loop_
_entity_poly.entity_id
_entity_poly.type
_entity_poly.pdbx_seq_one_letter_code
_entity_poly.pdbx_strand_id
1 'polypeptide(L)' 'MKGRREATDPASEGAPRALVGGRYRLLDRLGRGGMAEVWDAHDVRLARRVAVQLLTPQADH' A
#
# COMPACT_ATOMS: atom_id res chain seq x y z
N MET A 1 -3.28 17.18 22.54
CA MET A 1 -2.87 15.79 22.24
C MET A 1 -3.86 15.20 21.25
N LYS A 2 -3.45 14.81 20.04
CA LYS A 2 -4.34 14.17 19.05
C LYS A 2 -3.78 12.78 18.76
N GLY A 3 -4.66 11.80 18.94
CA GLY A 3 -4.35 10.41 19.25
C GLY A 3 -3.29 9.76 18.38
N ARG A 4 -2.37 9.08 19.05
CA ARG A 4 -1.60 7.97 18.52
C ARG A 4 -2.56 7.05 17.77
N ARG A 5 -2.45 6.98 16.44
CA ARG A 5 -3.06 5.91 15.65
C ARG A 5 -2.12 4.72 15.72
N GLU A 6 -2.16 4.01 16.84
CA GLU A 6 -1.66 2.65 16.93
C GLU A 6 -2.80 1.73 16.47
N ALA A 7 -2.69 1.26 15.24
CA ALA A 7 -3.29 0.01 14.80
C ALA A 7 -2.23 -0.64 13.91
N THR A 8 -1.20 -1.19 14.54
CA THR A 8 -0.49 -2.33 13.96
C THR A 8 -1.53 -3.44 13.93
N ASP A 9 -2.02 -3.76 12.75
CA ASP A 9 -2.80 -4.96 12.50
C ASP A 9 -1.82 -6.15 12.54
N PRO A 10 -1.82 -6.98 13.59
CA PRO A 10 -0.91 -8.11 13.67
C PRO A 10 -1.48 -9.21 12.76
N ALA A 11 -0.86 -9.36 11.58
CA ALA A 11 -1.00 -10.54 10.74
C ALA A 11 -2.44 -10.99 10.41
N SER A 12 -3.07 -10.35 9.41
CA SER A 12 -3.93 -11.11 8.50
C SER A 12 -3.03 -12.03 7.66
N GLU A 13 -2.98 -13.31 8.05
CA GLU A 13 -2.52 -14.43 7.24
C GLU A 13 -3.34 -14.53 5.95
N GLY A 14 -2.68 -14.82 4.82
CA GLY A 14 -3.36 -15.44 3.68
C GLY A 14 -2.92 -15.04 2.27
N ALA A 15 -2.19 -13.95 2.07
CA ALA A 15 -1.69 -13.60 0.73
C ALA A 15 -0.28 -13.01 0.78
N PRO A 16 0.62 -13.37 -0.15
CA PRO A 16 1.89 -12.68 -0.29
C PRO A 16 1.60 -11.19 -0.51
N ARG A 17 1.98 -10.34 0.45
CA ARG A 17 1.92 -8.88 0.32
C ARG A 17 2.63 -8.50 -0.98
N ALA A 18 1.86 -8.04 -1.96
CA ALA A 18 2.34 -7.86 -3.33
C ALA A 18 3.58 -6.96 -3.35
N LEU A 19 4.61 -7.41 -4.06
CA LEU A 19 5.82 -6.64 -4.28
C LEU A 19 5.71 -5.93 -5.63
N VAL A 20 5.40 -4.65 -5.61
CA VAL A 20 5.24 -3.85 -6.82
C VAL A 20 6.62 -3.38 -7.29
N GLY A 21 6.91 -3.64 -8.58
CA GLY A 21 8.16 -3.24 -9.21
C GLY A 21 9.42 -3.76 -8.51
N GLY A 22 9.33 -4.87 -7.79
CA GLY A 22 10.44 -5.43 -7.02
C GLY A 22 10.92 -4.58 -5.84
N ARG A 23 10.20 -3.50 -5.48
CA ARG A 23 10.68 -2.49 -4.52
C ARG A 23 9.68 -2.17 -3.41
N TYR A 24 8.40 -2.07 -3.73
CA TYR A 24 7.40 -1.61 -2.78
C TYR A 24 6.59 -2.80 -2.29
N ARG A 25 6.77 -3.16 -1.02
CA ARG A 25 5.93 -4.18 -0.37
C ARG A 25 4.66 -3.50 0.12
N LEU A 26 3.53 -3.80 -0.51
CA LEU A 26 2.25 -3.23 -0.11
C LEU A 26 1.86 -3.73 1.29
N LEU A 27 1.41 -2.79 2.13
CA LEU A 27 0.94 -3.07 3.47
C LEU A 27 -0.59 -3.05 3.47
N ASP A 28 -1.19 -1.88 3.69
CA ASP A 28 -2.64 -1.71 3.80
C ASP A 28 -3.13 -0.71 2.75
N ARG A 29 -4.36 -0.89 2.26
CA ARG A 29 -4.95 0.07 1.32
C ARG A 29 -5.40 1.30 2.09
N LEU A 30 -4.89 2.47 1.70
CA LEU A 30 -5.26 3.76 2.28
C LEU A 30 -6.51 4.35 1.63
N GLY A 31 -6.76 4.05 0.35
CA GLY A 31 -7.95 4.52 -0.36
C GLY A 31 -8.05 3.99 -1.78
N ARG A 32 -9.24 4.13 -2.37
CA ARG A 32 -9.54 3.80 -3.77
C ARG A 32 -10.37 4.91 -4.39
N GLY A 33 -9.95 5.37 -5.56
CA GLY A 33 -10.68 6.32 -6.41
C GLY A 33 -10.93 5.73 -7.81
N GLY A 34 -11.52 6.53 -8.69
CA GLY A 34 -11.93 6.07 -10.03
C GLY A 34 -10.78 5.60 -10.93
N MET A 35 -9.58 6.19 -10.79
CA MET A 35 -8.44 5.91 -11.66
C MET A 35 -7.26 5.25 -10.94
N ALA A 36 -7.33 5.09 -9.62
CA ALA A 36 -6.21 4.61 -8.83
C ALA A 36 -6.59 4.07 -7.45
N GLU A 37 -5.72 3.22 -6.92
CA GLU A 37 -5.69 2.78 -5.53
C GLU A 37 -4.46 3.33 -4.82
N VAL A 38 -4.61 3.85 -3.61
CA VAL A 38 -3.50 4.32 -2.78
C VAL A 38 -3.27 3.33 -1.66
N TRP A 39 -2.03 2.89 -1.53
CA TRP A 39 -1.57 1.90 -0.57
C TRP A 39 -0.50 2.49 0.33
N ASP A 40 -0.53 2.08 1.58
CA ASP A 40 0.63 2.14 2.44
C ASP A 40 1.60 1.03 2.04
N ALA A 41 2.89 1.33 2.00
CA ALA A 41 3.90 0.38 1.55
C ALA A 41 5.24 0.60 2.25
N HIS A 42 6.07 -0.44 2.28
CA HIS A 42 7.46 -0.34 2.67
C HIS A 42 8.35 -0.31 1.42
N ASP A 43 9.15 0.74 1.27
CA ASP A 43 10.22 0.80 0.28
C ASP A 43 11.43 0.02 0.81
N VAL A 44 11.66 -1.18 0.25
CA VAL A 44 12.72 -2.08 0.74
C VAL A 44 14.13 -1.55 0.47
N ARG A 45 14.30 -0.60 -0.47
CA ARG A 45 15.61 -0.01 -0.77
C ARG A 45 15.97 1.11 0.18
N LEU A 46 14.97 1.89 0.59
CA LEU A 46 15.14 3.03 1.49
C LEU A 46 14.76 2.73 2.94
N ALA A 47 14.30 1.51 3.22
CA ALA A 47 13.86 1.04 4.53
C ALA A 47 12.84 1.97 5.22
N ARG A 48 11.90 2.55 4.45
CA ARG A 48 10.92 3.53 4.97
C ARG A 48 9.51 3.28 4.47
N ARG A 49 8.54 3.79 5.22
CA ARG A 49 7.12 3.77 4.88
C ARG A 49 6.79 4.85 3.84
N VAL A 50 6.04 4.49 2.80
CA VAL A 50 5.67 5.36 1.67
C VAL A 50 4.23 5.09 1.25
N ALA A 51 3.57 6.10 0.67
CA ALA A 51 2.31 5.88 -0.04
C ALA A 51 2.60 5.53 -1.51
N VAL A 52 1.98 4.47 -2.02
CA VAL A 52 2.07 4.04 -3.42
C VAL A 52 0.71 4.18 -4.07
N GLN A 53 0.63 4.96 -5.15
CA GLN A 53 -0.58 5.09 -5.96
C GLN A 53 -0.47 4.15 -7.17
N LEU A 54 -1.28 3.10 -7.19
CA LEU A 54 -1.41 2.16 -8.30
C LEU A 54 -2.51 2.66 -9.21
N LEU A 55 -2.17 2.97 -10.46
CA LEU A 55 -3.16 3.36 -11.46
C LEU A 55 -3.88 2.10 -11.94
N THR A 56 -5.21 2.14 -11.93
CA THR A 56 -5.97 1.11 -12.64
C THR A 56 -5.69 1.30 -14.12
N PRO A 57 -5.44 0.23 -14.90
CA PRO A 57 -5.52 0.36 -16.35
C PRO A 57 -6.96 0.83 -16.63
N GLN A 58 -7.14 2.11 -16.93
CA GLN A 58 -8.39 2.56 -17.53
C GLN A 58 -8.52 1.71 -18.79
N ALA A 59 -9.59 0.90 -18.82
CA ALA A 59 -9.90 0.00 -19.92
C ALA A 59 -9.60 0.74 -21.22
N ASP A 60 -8.59 0.23 -21.93
CA ASP A 60 -8.32 0.59 -23.30
C ASP A 60 -9.63 0.42 -24.06
N HIS A 61 -10.20 1.55 -24.48
CA HIS A 61 -11.18 1.65 -25.54
C HIS A 61 -11.15 3.05 -26.15
#